data_AF-A0A1B6KER2-F1
#
_entry.id   AF-A0A1B6KER2-F1
#
_cell.length_a   1.000
_cell.length_b   1.000
_cell.length_c   1.000
_cell.angle_alpha   90.00
_cell.angle_beta   90.00
_cell.angle_gamma   90.00
#
_symmetry.space_group_name_H-M   'P 1'
#
loop_
_entity.id
_entity.type
_entity.pdbx_description
1 polymer ?
#
loop_
_entity_poly.entity_id
_entity_poly.type
_entity_poly.pdbx_seq_one_letter_code
_entity_poly.pdbx_strand_id
1 'polypeptide(L)'
;MKEMVGGCCVCSDDRGWPENPLVYCDGQGCTVAVHQACYGIVTVPSGNWYCRKCESPERSARTGPRQQRCELCPSRDGAIKPTDNNGWAHVVCALYIPEVRFGNVTSMEPIVLQHVPPERYHKVCYICEESGKGTRSTVGACMQCNKSGCKQQFHVTCAQALGLLCEEAGNYLNN
;
A
#
# COMPACT_ATOMS: atom_id res chain seq x y z
N MET A 1 4.23 14.17 21.89
CA MET A 1 3.10 14.36 20.96
C MET A 1 3.53 13.73 19.65
N LYS A 2 2.90 12.62 19.21
CA LYS A 2 3.25 11.99 17.93
C LYS A 2 2.72 12.91 16.82
N GLU A 3 3.61 13.48 15.99
CA GLU A 3 3.20 14.15 14.76
C GLU A 3 2.57 13.09 13.85
N MET A 4 1.25 13.12 13.73
CA MET A 4 0.52 12.23 12.86
C MET A 4 0.44 12.87 11.48
N VAL A 5 0.81 12.12 10.45
CA VAL A 5 0.63 12.54 9.05
C VAL A 5 -0.85 12.84 8.84
N GLY A 6 -1.16 14.01 8.28
CA GLY A 6 -2.52 14.57 8.21
C GLY A 6 -3.43 13.91 7.18
N GLY A 7 -3.58 12.58 7.20
CA GLY A 7 -4.53 11.87 6.35
C GLY A 7 -4.29 10.37 6.22
N CYS A 8 -5.15 9.71 5.43
CA CYS A 8 -5.05 8.29 5.14
C CYS A 8 -3.87 7.99 4.21
N CYS A 9 -2.96 7.11 4.65
CA CYS A 9 -1.79 6.72 3.84
C CYS A 9 -2.10 5.78 2.67
N VAL A 10 -3.38 5.52 2.40
CA VAL A 10 -3.86 4.72 1.25
C VAL A 10 -4.47 5.61 0.18
N CYS A 11 -5.49 6.41 0.51
CA CYS A 11 -6.21 7.25 -0.46
C CYS A 11 -5.74 8.72 -0.50
N SER A 12 -4.86 9.14 0.41
CA SER A 12 -4.36 10.52 0.52
C SER A 12 -5.40 11.59 0.91
N ASP A 13 -6.63 11.21 1.29
CA ASP A 13 -7.62 12.12 1.88
C ASP A 13 -7.31 12.36 3.38
N ASP A 14 -7.44 13.61 3.81
CA ASP A 14 -7.17 14.09 5.17
C ASP A 14 -8.36 13.97 6.12
N ARG A 15 -9.57 13.80 5.60
CA ARG A 15 -10.82 13.80 6.38
C ARG A 15 -11.34 12.41 6.68
N GLY A 16 -11.62 12.14 7.96
CA GLY A 16 -12.44 10.99 8.37
C GLY A 16 -13.94 11.32 8.38
N TRP A 17 -14.77 10.29 8.24
CA TRP A 17 -16.24 10.40 8.23
C TRP A 17 -16.86 9.54 9.33
N PRO A 18 -18.08 9.84 9.84
CA PRO A 18 -18.73 9.03 10.87
C PRO A 18 -18.88 7.55 10.49
N GLU A 19 -19.20 7.27 9.23
CA GLU A 19 -19.37 5.94 8.66
C GLU A 19 -18.06 5.32 8.13
N ASN A 20 -17.01 6.11 7.99
CA ASN A 20 -15.70 5.69 7.50
C ASN A 20 -14.60 6.51 8.21
N PRO A 21 -14.38 6.27 9.51
CA PRO A 21 -13.48 7.08 10.31
C PRO A 21 -12.03 6.86 9.90
N LEU A 22 -11.21 7.88 10.14
CA LEU A 22 -9.75 7.76 10.04
C LEU A 22 -9.22 7.12 11.33
N VAL A 23 -8.60 5.96 11.23
CA VAL A 23 -8.11 5.13 12.34
C VAL A 23 -6.59 5.17 12.38
N TYR A 24 -6.02 5.41 13.55
CA TYR A 24 -4.58 5.54 13.78
C TYR A 24 -4.03 4.32 14.52
N CYS A 25 -2.88 3.81 14.08
CA CYS A 25 -2.21 2.69 14.74
C CYS A 25 -1.56 3.12 16.05
N ASP A 26 -1.88 2.42 17.14
CA ASP A 26 -1.29 2.62 18.47
C ASP A 26 0.09 1.99 18.64
N GLY A 27 0.62 1.33 17.60
CA GLY A 27 1.96 0.78 17.57
C GLY A 27 3.03 1.83 17.89
N GLN A 28 4.04 1.45 18.69
CA GLN A 28 5.15 2.34 19.03
C GLN A 28 5.94 2.69 17.76
N GLY A 29 6.11 3.99 17.49
CA GLY A 29 6.78 4.50 16.28
C GLY A 29 6.03 4.23 14.97
N CYS A 30 4.79 3.72 15.01
CA CYS A 30 3.98 3.52 13.83
C CYS A 30 3.29 4.82 13.41
N THR A 31 3.32 5.12 12.11
CA THR A 31 2.67 6.30 11.51
C THR A 31 1.47 5.94 10.63
N VAL A 32 1.01 4.68 10.69
CA VAL A 32 -0.13 4.22 9.89
C VAL A 32 -1.40 4.90 10.38
N ALA A 33 -2.02 5.67 9.49
CA ALA A 33 -3.35 6.22 9.60
C ALA A 33 -4.14 5.82 8.35
N VAL A 34 -5.29 5.20 8.52
CA VAL A 34 -6.09 4.65 7.41
C VAL A 34 -7.57 4.83 7.68
N HIS A 35 -8.35 5.09 6.64
CA HIS A 35 -9.80 4.94 6.77
C HIS A 35 -10.15 3.47 7.04
N GLN A 36 -11.25 3.26 7.76
CA GLN A 36 -11.79 1.93 8.00
C GLN A 36 -11.90 1.12 6.70
N ALA A 37 -12.52 1.71 5.67
CA ALA A 37 -12.70 1.09 4.36
C ALA A 37 -11.40 0.93 3.57
N CYS A 38 -10.45 1.86 3.69
CA CYS A 38 -9.19 1.81 2.95
C CYS A 38 -8.22 0.71 3.42
N TYR A 39 -8.47 0.09 4.57
CA TYR A 39 -7.65 -0.98 5.11
C TYR A 39 -8.43 -2.27 5.42
N GLY A 40 -9.75 -2.27 5.20
CA GLY A 40 -10.62 -3.40 5.49
C GLY A 40 -10.76 -3.69 6.99
N ILE A 41 -10.87 -2.66 7.82
CA ILE A 41 -11.12 -2.81 9.25
C ILE A 41 -12.59 -3.20 9.44
N VAL A 42 -12.85 -4.47 9.75
CA VAL A 42 -14.22 -5.00 9.88
C VAL A 42 -15.00 -4.28 10.98
N THR A 43 -14.38 -4.07 12.14
CA THR A 43 -14.96 -3.33 13.27
C THR A 43 -13.89 -2.46 13.88
N VAL A 44 -14.17 -1.15 14.00
CA VAL A 44 -13.28 -0.24 14.72
C VAL A 44 -13.40 -0.52 16.23
N PRO A 45 -12.31 -0.88 16.92
CA PRO A 45 -12.37 -1.18 18.35
C PRO A 45 -12.61 0.10 19.16
N SER A 46 -13.22 -0.04 20.35
CA SER A 46 -13.38 1.08 21.30
C SER A 46 -12.10 1.47 22.05
N GLY A 47 -11.06 0.65 21.96
CA GLY A 47 -9.73 0.88 22.54
C GLY A 47 -8.65 0.88 21.46
N ASN A 48 -7.45 0.43 21.85
CA ASN A 48 -6.30 0.48 20.95
C ASN A 48 -6.53 -0.32 19.67
N TRP A 49 -6.08 0.24 18.55
CA TRP A 49 -6.04 -0.44 17.26
C TRP A 49 -4.61 -0.58 16.77
N TYR A 50 -4.28 -1.73 16.19
CA TYR A 50 -2.97 -2.00 15.61
C TYR A 50 -3.13 -2.43 14.16
N CYS A 51 -2.36 -1.84 13.26
CA CYS A 51 -2.26 -2.36 11.89
C CYS A 51 -1.63 -3.75 11.89
N ARG A 52 -1.80 -4.54 10.82
CA ARG A 52 -1.26 -5.91 10.73
C ARG A 52 0.25 -5.98 10.95
N LYS A 53 0.99 -4.91 10.60
CA LYS A 53 2.43 -4.81 10.89
C LYS A 53 2.73 -4.79 12.40
N CYS A 54 1.86 -4.19 13.20
CA CYS A 54 2.03 -3.96 14.64
C CYS A 54 1.28 -4.95 15.54
N GLU A 55 0.24 -5.64 15.04
CA GLU A 55 -0.55 -6.62 15.81
C GLU A 55 0.27 -7.77 16.42
N SER A 56 1.45 -8.04 15.88
CA SER A 56 2.34 -9.08 16.40
C SER A 56 3.71 -8.52 16.79
N PRO A 57 3.84 -7.79 17.91
CA PRO A 57 5.12 -7.26 18.39
C PRO A 57 6.18 -8.35 18.53
N GLU A 58 5.77 -9.54 18.98
CA GLU A 58 6.63 -10.71 19.13
C GLU A 58 7.08 -11.31 17.79
N ARG A 59 6.25 -11.27 16.73
CA ARG A 59 6.70 -11.68 15.39
C ARG A 59 7.61 -10.61 14.80
N SER A 60 7.27 -9.32 14.92
CA SER A 60 8.12 -8.22 14.49
C SER A 60 9.50 -8.25 15.16
N ALA A 61 9.57 -8.61 16.45
CA ALA A 61 10.82 -8.81 17.19
C ALA A 61 11.61 -10.04 16.71
N ARG A 62 10.93 -11.13 16.33
CA ARG A 62 11.56 -12.39 15.88
C ARG A 62 11.99 -12.40 14.41
N THR A 63 11.18 -11.85 13.51
CA THR A 63 11.44 -11.83 12.06
C THR A 63 12.29 -10.63 11.63
N GLY A 64 12.47 -9.66 12.54
CA GLY A 64 13.19 -8.42 12.31
C GLY A 64 12.49 -7.48 11.31
N PRO A 65 12.86 -6.18 11.31
CA PRO A 65 12.25 -5.16 10.45
C PRO A 65 12.52 -5.36 8.95
N ARG A 66 13.36 -6.34 8.58
CA ARG A 66 13.66 -6.66 7.19
C ARG A 66 12.59 -7.53 6.52
N GLN A 67 11.81 -8.29 7.30
CA GLN A 67 10.87 -9.28 6.78
C GLN A 67 9.45 -8.74 6.56
N GLN A 68 9.14 -7.54 7.06
CA GLN A 68 7.85 -6.84 6.86
C GLN A 68 7.99 -5.69 5.86
N ARG A 69 8.41 -6.01 4.63
CA ARG A 69 8.59 -5.05 3.54
C ARG A 69 7.63 -5.38 2.40
N CYS A 70 7.16 -4.33 1.73
CA CYS A 70 6.38 -4.51 0.52
C CYS A 70 7.21 -5.20 -0.58
N GLU A 71 6.66 -6.26 -1.17
CA GLU A 71 7.26 -6.96 -2.31
C GLU A 71 7.09 -6.21 -3.64
N LEU A 72 6.21 -5.20 -3.66
CA LEU A 72 5.83 -4.47 -4.88
C LEU A 72 6.53 -3.11 -5.01
N CYS A 73 7.26 -2.64 -3.99
CA CYS A 73 7.94 -1.34 -4.06
C CYS A 73 9.07 -1.21 -3.02
N PRO A 74 9.98 -0.24 -3.16
CA PRO A 74 11.08 -0.03 -2.22
C PRO A 74 10.69 0.75 -0.93
N SER A 75 9.45 1.24 -0.82
CA SER A 75 8.99 2.01 0.35
C SER A 75 8.94 1.15 1.62
N ARG A 76 9.24 1.75 2.78
CA ARG A 76 9.23 1.10 4.10
C ARG A 76 8.03 1.47 4.97
N ASP A 77 7.36 2.54 4.58
CA ASP A 77 6.29 3.18 5.32
C ASP A 77 4.99 3.07 4.53
N GLY A 78 3.87 3.10 5.24
CA GLY A 78 2.53 2.88 4.69
C GLY A 78 1.84 1.66 5.29
N ALA A 79 0.58 1.50 4.93
CA ALA A 79 -0.25 0.41 5.40
C ALA A 79 0.01 -0.87 4.58
N ILE A 80 0.49 -1.93 5.23
CA ILE A 80 0.76 -3.23 4.60
C ILE A 80 -0.18 -4.33 5.13
N LYS A 81 -0.42 -5.34 4.30
CA LYS A 81 -1.12 -6.59 4.64
C LYS A 81 -0.27 -7.81 4.25
N PRO A 82 -0.48 -8.98 4.88
CA PRO A 82 0.15 -10.21 4.45
C PRO A 82 -0.27 -10.59 3.03
N THR A 83 0.63 -11.23 2.30
CA THR A 83 0.39 -11.74 0.95
C THR A 83 0.09 -13.25 0.97
N ASP A 84 -0.37 -13.78 -0.16
CA ASP A 84 -0.63 -15.20 -0.42
C ASP A 84 0.64 -16.08 -0.42
N ASN A 85 1.83 -15.48 -0.46
CA ASN A 85 3.13 -16.14 -0.46
C ASN A 85 3.94 -15.93 0.84
N ASN A 86 3.28 -15.64 1.96
CA ASN A 86 3.89 -15.36 3.29
C ASN A 86 4.79 -14.10 3.35
N GLY A 87 4.68 -13.20 2.38
CA GLY A 87 5.31 -11.90 2.41
C GLY A 87 4.35 -10.77 2.82
N TRP A 88 4.61 -9.58 2.31
CA TRP A 88 3.85 -8.37 2.64
C TRP A 88 3.75 -7.46 1.43
N ALA A 89 2.63 -6.76 1.29
CA ALA A 89 2.46 -5.73 0.28
C ALA A 89 1.69 -4.54 0.85
N HIS A 90 1.98 -3.34 0.31
CA HIS A 90 1.17 -2.16 0.63
C HIS A 90 -0.23 -2.32 0.05
N VAL A 91 -1.24 -1.89 0.81
CA VAL A 91 -2.62 -1.85 0.31
C VAL A 91 -2.72 -0.93 -0.91
N VAL A 92 -2.06 0.23 -0.89
CA VAL A 92 -2.05 1.14 -2.06
C VAL A 92 -1.40 0.49 -3.29
N CYS A 93 -0.30 -0.27 -3.12
CA CYS A 93 0.30 -1.00 -4.25
C CYS A 93 -0.67 -2.03 -4.84
N ALA A 94 -1.41 -2.73 -3.98
CA ALA A 94 -2.39 -3.72 -4.39
C ALA A 94 -3.60 -3.10 -5.11
N LEU A 95 -3.99 -1.88 -4.74
CA LEU A 95 -5.10 -1.17 -5.40
C LEU A 95 -4.74 -0.67 -6.81
N TYR A 96 -3.48 -0.26 -7.04
CA TYR A 96 -3.06 0.41 -8.28
C TYR A 96 -2.32 -0.51 -9.27
N ILE A 97 -1.88 -1.70 -8.88
CA ILE A 97 -1.35 -2.70 -9.81
C ILE A 97 -2.52 -3.58 -10.30
N PRO A 98 -2.92 -3.49 -11.58
CA PRO A 98 -4.19 -4.05 -12.07
C PRO A 98 -4.36 -5.56 -11.91
N GLU A 99 -3.27 -6.32 -11.76
CA GLU A 99 -3.31 -7.78 -11.63
C GLU A 99 -3.33 -8.25 -10.18
N VAL A 100 -3.07 -7.37 -9.20
CA VAL A 100 -3.14 -7.72 -7.79
C VAL A 100 -4.60 -7.85 -7.35
N ARG A 101 -4.90 -8.79 -6.48
CA ARG A 101 -6.25 -9.00 -5.92
C ARG A 101 -6.21 -9.04 -4.40
N PHE A 102 -7.38 -8.97 -3.79
CA PHE A 102 -7.57 -9.29 -2.38
C PHE A 102 -8.33 -10.62 -2.27
N GLY A 103 -7.86 -11.54 -1.43
CA GLY A 103 -8.55 -12.81 -1.20
C GLY A 103 -9.94 -12.60 -0.58
N ASN A 104 -10.10 -11.55 0.23
CA ASN A 104 -11.37 -11.05 0.71
C ASN A 104 -11.39 -9.52 0.58
N VAL A 105 -12.39 -8.97 -0.10
CA VAL A 105 -12.52 -7.53 -0.37
C VAL A 105 -12.99 -6.73 0.85
N THR A 106 -13.71 -7.36 1.78
CA THR A 106 -14.18 -6.72 3.02
C THR A 106 -13.03 -6.52 3.99
N SER A 107 -12.22 -7.55 4.23
CA SER A 107 -11.05 -7.47 5.10
C SER A 107 -9.79 -6.97 4.37
N MET A 108 -9.82 -6.87 3.04
CA MET A 108 -8.69 -6.50 2.18
C MET A 108 -7.43 -7.35 2.46
N GLU A 109 -7.60 -8.65 2.67
CA GLU A 109 -6.48 -9.59 2.91
C GLU A 109 -6.87 -11.06 2.64
N PRO A 110 -5.89 -11.95 2.34
CA PRO A 110 -4.51 -11.60 2.00
C PRO A 110 -4.43 -10.86 0.67
N ILE A 111 -3.33 -10.15 0.44
CA ILE A 111 -3.02 -9.60 -0.89
C ILE A 111 -2.53 -10.75 -1.77
N VAL A 112 -3.16 -10.94 -2.93
CA VAL A 112 -2.91 -12.06 -3.84
C VAL A 112 -1.99 -11.60 -4.97
N LEU A 113 -0.75 -12.10 -4.98
CA LEU A 113 0.29 -11.70 -5.94
C LEU A 113 0.51 -12.71 -7.06
N GLN A 114 -0.02 -13.93 -6.95
CA GLN A 114 0.21 -15.02 -7.92
C GLN A 114 -0.18 -14.68 -9.38
N HIS A 115 -1.04 -13.67 -9.60
CA HIS A 115 -1.48 -13.24 -10.93
C HIS A 115 -0.64 -12.08 -11.51
N VAL A 116 0.31 -11.52 -10.76
CA VAL A 116 1.12 -10.39 -11.23
C VAL A 116 2.16 -10.91 -12.24
N PRO A 117 2.12 -10.42 -13.50
CA PRO A 117 3.00 -10.92 -14.53
C PRO A 117 4.47 -10.50 -14.27
N PRO A 118 5.47 -11.36 -14.55
CA PRO A 118 6.89 -11.07 -14.32
C PRO A 118 7.37 -9.75 -14.94
N GLU A 119 6.77 -9.35 -16.07
CA GLU A 119 7.06 -8.11 -16.78
C GLU A 119 6.89 -6.87 -15.91
N ARG A 120 5.98 -6.88 -14.92
CA ARG A 120 5.79 -5.80 -13.95
C ARG A 120 7.03 -5.61 -13.07
N TYR A 121 7.70 -6.72 -12.71
CA TYR A 121 8.88 -6.74 -11.85
C TYR A 121 10.18 -6.41 -12.59
N HIS A 122 10.19 -6.52 -13.92
CA HIS A 122 11.33 -6.18 -14.77
C HIS A 122 11.33 -4.72 -15.25
N LYS A 123 10.37 -3.90 -14.81
CA LYS A 123 10.31 -2.48 -15.16
C LYS A 123 11.22 -1.65 -14.26
N VAL A 124 11.61 -0.50 -14.80
CA VAL A 124 12.43 0.49 -14.10
C VAL A 124 11.54 1.68 -13.74
N CYS A 125 11.48 2.02 -12.46
CA CYS A 125 10.77 3.19 -11.97
C CYS A 125 11.55 4.48 -12.30
N TYR A 126 11.03 5.29 -13.22
CA TYR A 126 11.69 6.53 -13.66
C TYR A 126 11.90 7.50 -12.50
N ILE A 127 10.94 7.59 -11.56
CA ILE A 127 11.03 8.46 -10.37
C ILE A 127 12.23 8.07 -9.49
N CYS A 128 12.50 6.77 -9.34
CA CYS A 128 13.65 6.31 -8.58
C CYS A 128 14.98 6.64 -9.28
N GLU A 129 15.03 6.54 -10.60
CA GLU A 129 16.22 6.92 -11.38
C GLU A 129 16.51 8.42 -11.27
N GLU A 130 15.50 9.26 -11.50
CA GLU A 130 15.64 10.72 -11.42
C GLU A 130 16.00 11.19 -10.00
N SER A 131 15.56 10.46 -8.98
CA SER A 131 15.92 10.74 -7.58
C SER A 131 17.34 10.30 -7.19
N GLY A 132 18.16 9.82 -8.14
CA GLY A 132 19.49 9.27 -7.88
C GLY A 132 19.49 7.96 -7.08
N LYS A 133 18.33 7.29 -6.99
CA LYS A 133 18.13 6.03 -6.23
C LYS A 133 18.04 4.84 -7.20
N GLY A 134 18.95 4.76 -8.17
CA GLY A 134 18.94 3.74 -9.22
C GLY A 134 18.90 2.29 -8.71
N THR A 135 19.54 2.00 -7.57
CA THR A 135 19.46 0.64 -6.97
C THR A 135 18.05 0.26 -6.48
N ARG A 136 17.15 1.24 -6.31
CA ARG A 136 15.76 1.04 -5.93
C ARG A 136 14.82 1.03 -7.13
N SER A 137 15.26 1.41 -8.33
CA SER A 137 14.38 1.58 -9.48
C SER A 137 13.84 0.26 -10.02
N THR A 138 14.51 -0.86 -9.73
CA THR A 138 14.11 -2.22 -10.13
C THR A 138 13.57 -3.06 -8.98
N VAL A 139 13.21 -2.45 -7.84
CA VAL A 139 12.75 -3.18 -6.64
C VAL A 139 11.23 -3.28 -6.62
N GLY A 140 10.72 -4.48 -6.87
CA GLY A 140 9.29 -4.75 -6.87
C GLY A 140 8.67 -4.50 -8.25
N ALA A 141 7.41 -4.07 -8.29
CA ALA A 141 6.61 -4.00 -9.50
C ALA A 141 6.24 -2.55 -9.86
N CYS A 142 6.30 -2.21 -11.15
CA CYS A 142 5.85 -0.90 -11.62
C CYS A 142 4.46 -0.94 -12.27
N MET A 143 3.73 0.16 -12.11
CA MET A 143 2.58 0.49 -12.95
C MET A 143 3.00 1.42 -14.09
N GLN A 144 2.17 1.50 -15.13
CA GLN A 144 2.39 2.35 -16.30
C GLN A 144 1.52 3.61 -16.23
N CYS A 145 2.03 4.72 -16.77
CA CYS A 145 1.23 5.93 -16.97
C CYS A 145 -0.03 5.63 -17.83
N ASN A 146 -1.20 6.11 -17.39
CA ASN A 146 -2.47 5.87 -18.09
C ASN A 146 -2.63 6.69 -19.38
N LYS A 147 -1.73 7.65 -19.66
CA LYS A 147 -1.77 8.44 -20.89
C LYS A 147 -1.46 7.54 -22.09
N SER A 148 -2.39 7.47 -23.05
CA SER A 148 -2.19 6.73 -24.31
C SER A 148 -0.86 7.10 -24.99
N GLY A 149 -0.08 6.08 -25.36
CA GLY A 149 1.25 6.21 -25.96
C GLY A 149 2.40 6.47 -24.98
N CYS A 150 2.12 6.81 -23.72
CA CYS A 150 3.15 7.00 -22.71
C CYS A 150 3.73 5.65 -22.25
N LYS A 151 5.05 5.56 -22.18
CA LYS A 151 5.78 4.36 -21.75
C LYS A 151 6.39 4.47 -20.36
N GLN A 152 6.20 5.59 -19.66
CA GLN A 152 6.76 5.80 -18.32
C GLN A 152 6.19 4.78 -17.34
N GLN A 153 7.08 4.23 -16.50
CA GLN A 153 6.77 3.23 -15.50
C GLN A 153 7.26 3.70 -14.14
N PHE A 154 6.50 3.43 -13.09
CA PHE A 154 6.84 3.87 -11.74
C PHE A 154 6.24 2.96 -10.68
N HIS A 155 6.87 2.90 -9.51
CA HIS A 155 6.25 2.27 -8.33
C HIS A 155 5.05 3.09 -7.89
N VAL A 156 4.00 2.42 -7.44
CA VAL A 156 2.78 3.05 -6.90
C VAL A 156 3.13 4.04 -5.79
N THR A 157 3.92 3.63 -4.80
CA THR A 157 4.31 4.52 -3.68
C THR A 157 5.20 5.68 -4.10
N CYS A 158 5.94 5.56 -5.22
CA CYS A 158 6.72 6.68 -5.75
C CYS A 158 5.79 7.74 -6.39
N ALA A 159 4.79 7.31 -7.15
CA ALA A 159 3.77 8.21 -7.67
C ALA A 159 2.91 8.82 -6.55
N GLN A 160 2.57 8.04 -5.52
CA GLN A 160 1.84 8.53 -4.35
C GLN A 160 2.57 9.68 -3.66
N ALA A 161 3.89 9.53 -3.44
CA ALA A 161 4.70 10.55 -2.78
C ALA A 161 4.81 11.86 -3.58
N LEU A 162 4.53 11.83 -4.88
CA LEU A 162 4.49 13.00 -5.76
C LEU A 162 3.07 13.49 -6.07
N GLY A 163 2.03 12.88 -5.48
CA GLY A 163 0.63 13.23 -5.75
C GLY A 163 0.17 12.91 -7.17
N LEU A 164 0.76 11.89 -7.81
CA LEU A 164 0.47 11.51 -9.20
C LEU A 164 -0.60 10.41 -9.34
N LEU A 165 -1.07 9.85 -8.23
CA LEU A 165 -2.14 8.85 -8.23
C LEU A 165 -3.51 9.54 -8.28
N CYS A 166 -4.47 8.91 -8.96
CA CYS A 166 -5.85 9.35 -9.01
C CYS A 166 -6.80 8.15 -9.05
N GLU A 167 -7.99 8.32 -8.49
CA GLU A 167 -9.10 7.38 -8.62
C GLU A 167 -9.97 7.85 -9.79
N GLU A 168 -10.04 7.04 -10.85
CA GLU A 168 -10.96 7.30 -11.96
C GLU A 168 -12.33 6.68 -11.61
N ALA A 169 -13.42 7.41 -11.87
CA ALA A 169 -14.76 6.87 -11.71
C ALA A 169 -14.92 5.64 -12.61
N GLY A 170 -15.10 4.46 -12.01
CA GLY A 170 -15.23 3.22 -12.76
C GLY A 170 -16.39 3.28 -13.75
N ASN A 171 -16.15 2.90 -15.01
CA ASN A 171 -17.23 2.51 -15.89
C ASN A 171 -17.82 1.21 -15.33
N TYR A 172 -18.93 1.31 -14.59
CA TYR A 172 -19.71 0.19 -14.01
C TYR A 172 -20.29 -0.80 -15.04
N LEU A 173 -19.80 -0.82 -16.28
CA LEU A 173 -20.34 -1.60 -17.40
C LEU A 173 -19.54 -2.87 -17.71
N ASN A 174 -18.47 -3.19 -16.97
CA ASN A 174 -17.64 -4.36 -17.23
C ASN A 174 -17.53 -5.31 -16.02
N ASN A 175 -18.66 -5.68 -15.42
CA ASN A 175 -18.75 -6.85 -14.55
C ASN A 175 -19.94 -7.73 -14.96
#